data_AF-A0A845WM32-F1
#
_entry.id   AF-A0A845WM32-F1
#
_cell.length_a   1.000
_cell.length_b   1.000
_cell.length_c   1.000
_cell.angle_alpha   90.00
_cell.angle_beta   90.00
_cell.angle_gamma   90.00
#
_symmetry.space_group_name_H-M   'P 1'
#
loop_
_entity.id
_entity.type
_entity.pdbx_description
1 polymer ?
#
loop_
_entity_poly.entity_id
_entity_poly.type
_entity_poly.pdbx_seq_one_letter_code
_entity_poly.pdbx_strand_id
1 'polypeptide(L)'
;MKNIALKKLLSLLVVTFCILTFTYGCAGSTTATVPPETTPAPTAEVAQEVESPAEAPEVAEEEAAPAEATEVAEEEAAPAETTEVAVAPEPAAAADAGTYTVKMGTNNGQLKFEPSTLTIKAGETVKWVMNNIGPHNVIFDDSPSLTHKNMLMAKGSSYESTFDEPGTYSYYCAPHRGAGMGGTIIVEAGS
;
A
#
# COMPACT_ATOMS: atom_id res chain seq x y z
N MET A 1 56.52 18.67 -6.72
CA MET A 1 56.15 18.01 -7.99
C MET A 1 56.24 16.50 -7.79
N LYS A 2 55.23 15.95 -7.12
CA LYS A 2 55.01 14.53 -6.79
C LYS A 2 53.55 14.32 -7.21
N ASN A 3 53.23 13.30 -8.01
CA ASN A 3 51.87 12.75 -8.30
C ASN A 3 51.74 12.02 -9.66
N ILE A 4 52.80 11.90 -10.47
CA ILE A 4 52.72 11.22 -11.78
C ILE A 4 53.11 9.72 -11.71
N ALA A 5 53.79 9.28 -10.65
CA ALA A 5 54.33 7.92 -10.57
C ALA A 5 53.36 6.83 -10.04
N LEU A 6 52.21 7.19 -9.45
CA LEU A 6 51.31 6.20 -8.81
C LEU A 6 50.25 5.61 -9.77
N LYS A 7 49.94 6.29 -10.88
CA LYS A 7 48.93 5.83 -11.85
C LYS A 7 49.43 4.76 -12.81
N LYS A 8 50.75 4.60 -12.98
CA LYS A 8 51.34 3.58 -13.87
C LYS A 8 51.56 2.21 -13.19
N LEU A 9 51.51 2.14 -11.86
CA LEU A 9 51.72 0.89 -11.12
C LEU A 9 50.43 0.09 -10.89
N LEU A 10 49.27 0.76 -10.85
CA LEU A 10 47.97 0.09 -10.62
C LEU A 10 47.35 -0.48 -11.90
N SER A 11 47.75 0.01 -13.07
CA SER A 11 47.30 -0.51 -14.38
C SER A 11 47.92 -1.88 -14.74
N LEU A 12 49.05 -2.24 -14.12
CA LEU A 12 49.75 -3.50 -14.39
C LEU A 12 49.24 -4.67 -13.53
N LEU A 13 48.45 -4.40 -12.47
CA LEU A 13 47.98 -5.43 -11.52
C LEU A 13 46.60 -6.00 -11.90
N VAL A 14 45.80 -5.29 -12.70
CA VAL A 14 44.47 -5.73 -13.16
C VAL A 14 44.55 -6.61 -14.42
N VAL A 15 45.60 -6.48 -15.23
CA VAL A 15 45.75 -7.24 -16.49
C VAL A 15 46.29 -8.66 -16.28
N THR A 16 46.95 -8.94 -15.16
CA THR A 16 47.59 -10.25 -14.89
C THR A 16 46.70 -11.23 -14.11
N PHE A 17 45.58 -10.78 -13.51
CA PHE A 17 44.66 -11.66 -12.77
C PHE A 17 43.49 -12.20 -13.64
N CYS A 18 43.27 -11.67 -14.84
CA CYS A 18 42.22 -12.13 -15.77
C CYS A 18 42.66 -13.31 -16.68
N ILE A 19 43.92 -13.74 -16.65
CA ILE A 19 44.45 -14.72 -17.62
C ILE A 19 44.43 -16.17 -17.08
N LEU A 20 44.10 -16.40 -15.80
CA LEU A 20 44.35 -17.71 -15.16
C LEU A 20 43.15 -18.60 -14.80
N THR A 21 41.92 -18.31 -15.24
CA THR A 21 40.75 -19.17 -14.88
C THR A 21 39.75 -19.46 -15.99
N PHE A 22 40.16 -19.43 -17.27
CA PHE A 22 39.28 -19.80 -18.39
C PHE A 22 39.89 -20.87 -19.31
N THR A 23 40.26 -22.01 -18.74
CA THR A 23 40.72 -23.19 -19.50
C THR A 23 40.08 -24.48 -19.00
N TYR A 24 38.76 -24.61 -19.12
CA TYR A 24 38.05 -25.90 -19.23
C TYR A 24 36.75 -25.61 -19.99
N GLY A 25 36.64 -25.92 -21.29
CA GLY A 25 36.02 -27.15 -21.81
C GLY A 25 34.50 -26.95 -21.95
N CYS A 26 33.78 -27.26 -23.02
CA CYS A 26 33.96 -28.16 -24.15
C CYS A 26 33.15 -27.67 -25.37
N ALA A 27 33.49 -28.26 -26.51
CA ALA A 27 32.94 -28.08 -27.85
C ALA A 27 31.43 -28.39 -28.00
N GLY A 28 30.78 -27.76 -28.98
CA GLY A 28 29.44 -28.12 -29.44
C GLY A 28 28.80 -27.14 -30.44
N SER A 29 29.11 -27.34 -31.72
CA SER A 29 28.37 -27.08 -32.97
C SER A 29 27.15 -26.12 -33.07
N THR A 30 27.17 -25.39 -34.21
CA THR A 30 26.05 -24.95 -35.06
C THR A 30 25.73 -23.45 -35.09
N THR A 31 26.31 -22.83 -36.12
CA THR A 31 25.82 -21.79 -37.04
C THR A 31 24.38 -21.26 -36.83
N ALA A 32 24.27 -19.96 -36.55
CA ALA A 32 23.30 -19.05 -37.17
C ALA A 32 23.76 -17.60 -36.99
N THR A 33 24.19 -16.98 -38.09
CA THR A 33 24.54 -15.57 -38.20
C THR A 33 23.28 -14.72 -38.16
N VAL A 34 23.16 -13.81 -37.19
CA VAL A 34 22.21 -12.70 -37.22
C VAL A 34 23.03 -11.40 -37.12
N PRO A 35 22.95 -10.47 -38.09
CA PRO A 35 23.64 -9.18 -38.01
C PRO A 35 22.98 -8.26 -36.97
N PRO A 36 23.72 -7.34 -36.31
CA PRO A 36 23.10 -6.33 -35.47
C PRO A 36 22.42 -5.25 -36.33
N GLU A 37 21.10 -5.15 -36.24
CA GLU A 37 20.37 -3.99 -36.74
C GLU A 37 20.81 -2.74 -35.94
N THR A 38 21.27 -1.76 -36.69
CA THR A 38 21.65 -0.44 -36.18
C THR A 38 20.38 0.40 -36.13
N THR A 39 19.81 0.61 -34.95
CA THR A 39 18.70 1.55 -34.77
C THR A 39 19.27 2.96 -34.57
N PRO A 40 18.92 3.96 -35.41
CA PRO A 40 19.34 5.34 -35.22
C PRO A 40 18.53 6.04 -34.12
N ALA A 41 19.15 7.03 -33.49
CA ALA A 41 18.56 7.92 -32.50
C ALA A 41 17.42 8.78 -33.11
N PRO A 42 16.31 9.05 -32.38
CA PRO A 42 15.34 10.04 -32.81
C PRO A 42 15.80 11.46 -32.42
N THR A 43 16.06 12.29 -33.43
CA THR A 43 16.11 13.76 -33.33
C THR A 43 14.77 14.38 -33.70
N ALA A 44 14.41 15.42 -32.93
CA ALA A 44 13.59 16.59 -33.28
C ALA A 44 12.05 16.43 -33.39
N GLU A 45 11.38 17.10 -32.44
CA GLU A 45 10.46 18.23 -32.69
C GLU A 45 9.38 18.08 -33.77
N VAL A 46 8.13 17.90 -33.34
CA VAL A 46 6.95 18.60 -33.92
C VAL A 46 5.92 18.79 -32.81
N ALA A 47 5.54 20.05 -32.59
CA ALA A 47 4.37 20.46 -31.84
C ALA A 47 3.09 20.08 -32.60
N GLN A 48 2.10 19.55 -31.89
CA GLN A 48 0.72 19.58 -32.35
C GLN A 48 -0.19 19.86 -31.16
N GLU A 49 -0.60 21.12 -31.06
CA GLU A 49 -1.78 21.54 -30.31
C GLU A 49 -2.99 20.81 -30.89
N VAL A 50 -3.66 20.04 -30.04
CA VAL A 50 -5.01 19.55 -30.29
C VAL A 50 -5.91 20.23 -29.26
N GLU A 51 -6.43 21.38 -29.67
CA GLU A 51 -7.63 21.94 -29.06
C GLU A 51 -8.77 20.95 -29.28
N SER A 52 -9.33 20.44 -28.19
CA SER A 52 -10.59 19.71 -28.18
C SER A 52 -11.53 20.42 -27.20
N PRO A 53 -12.66 20.99 -27.68
CA PRO A 53 -13.62 21.66 -26.83
C PRO A 53 -14.49 20.61 -26.13
N ALA A 54 -14.44 20.56 -24.80
CA ALA A 54 -15.46 19.88 -24.00
C ALA A 54 -16.39 20.93 -23.41
N GLU A 55 -17.51 21.07 -24.11
CA GLU A 55 -18.72 21.78 -23.74
C GLU A 55 -19.19 21.33 -22.33
N ALA A 56 -19.52 22.30 -21.49
CA ALA A 56 -20.12 22.09 -20.18
C ALA A 56 -21.63 21.81 -20.34
N PRO A 57 -22.18 20.72 -19.78
CA PRO A 57 -23.61 20.62 -19.62
C PRO A 57 -24.06 21.33 -18.33
N GLU A 58 -24.73 22.45 -18.57
CA GLU A 58 -26.02 22.87 -18.00
C GLU A 58 -26.40 22.40 -16.59
N VAL A 59 -26.55 23.42 -15.73
CA VAL A 59 -27.28 23.40 -14.47
C VAL A 59 -28.76 23.05 -14.71
N ALA A 60 -29.28 22.09 -13.96
CA ALA A 60 -30.72 21.94 -13.73
C ALA A 60 -30.94 21.88 -12.23
N GLU A 61 -31.49 22.98 -11.70
CA GLU A 61 -32.14 23.06 -10.40
C GLU A 61 -33.37 22.13 -10.43
N GLU A 62 -33.50 21.24 -9.45
CA GLU A 62 -34.79 20.61 -9.15
C GLU A 62 -35.21 20.99 -7.73
N GLU A 63 -36.34 21.70 -7.70
CA GLU A 63 -36.99 22.31 -6.57
C GLU A 63 -37.51 21.31 -5.53
N ALA A 64 -37.61 21.84 -4.31
CA ALA A 64 -38.22 21.23 -3.15
C ALA A 64 -39.71 20.89 -3.34
N ALA A 65 -40.15 19.83 -2.66
CA ALA A 65 -41.51 19.74 -2.16
C ALA A 65 -41.49 19.17 -0.73
N PRO A 66 -42.12 19.85 0.26
CA PRO A 66 -42.33 19.32 1.59
C PRO A 66 -43.64 18.50 1.63
N ALA A 67 -43.65 17.43 2.40
CA ALA A 67 -44.88 16.75 2.81
C ALA A 67 -44.90 16.64 4.34
N GLU A 68 -45.82 17.41 4.93
CA GLU A 68 -46.22 17.39 6.33
C GLU A 68 -47.46 16.51 6.47
N ALA A 69 -47.58 15.69 7.52
CA ALA A 69 -48.86 15.31 8.15
C ALA A 69 -48.68 14.37 9.39
N THR A 70 -48.94 14.96 10.57
CA THR A 70 -49.86 14.52 11.65
C THR A 70 -49.73 13.17 12.38
N GLU A 71 -49.31 13.26 13.66
CA GLU A 71 -49.96 12.87 14.94
C GLU A 71 -50.99 11.71 15.01
N VAL A 72 -50.83 10.77 15.97
CA VAL A 72 -51.71 10.49 17.16
C VAL A 72 -51.21 9.29 18.00
N ALA A 73 -51.72 9.21 19.25
CA ALA A 73 -51.16 8.62 20.48
C ALA A 73 -51.65 7.20 20.90
N GLU A 74 -51.11 6.75 22.05
CA GLU A 74 -51.58 5.75 23.07
C GLU A 74 -51.62 4.25 22.68
N GLU A 75 -50.91 3.33 23.37
CA GLU A 75 -51.02 2.76 24.74
C GLU A 75 -51.74 1.38 24.75
N GLU A 76 -51.01 0.30 25.06
CA GLU A 76 -51.27 -0.63 26.19
C GLU A 76 -50.45 -1.97 26.12
N ALA A 77 -49.78 -2.25 27.24
CA ALA A 77 -49.42 -3.49 27.93
C ALA A 77 -49.14 -4.85 27.23
N ALA A 78 -47.87 -5.30 27.38
CA ALA A 78 -47.35 -6.55 28.01
C ALA A 78 -47.91 -7.96 27.63
N PRO A 79 -47.06 -9.02 27.57
CA PRO A 79 -46.38 -9.54 28.76
C PRO A 79 -44.90 -9.92 28.58
N ALA A 80 -44.25 -10.08 29.72
CA ALA A 80 -42.85 -10.40 29.92
C ALA A 80 -42.45 -11.80 29.42
N GLU A 81 -41.37 -11.87 28.65
CA GLU A 81 -40.64 -13.10 28.38
C GLU A 81 -39.25 -13.01 29.03
N THR A 82 -38.93 -14.01 29.84
CA THR A 82 -37.69 -14.12 30.60
C THR A 82 -36.53 -14.42 29.66
N THR A 83 -35.83 -13.38 29.21
CA THR A 83 -34.55 -13.52 28.53
C THR A 83 -33.45 -13.76 29.57
N GLU A 84 -32.90 -14.96 29.56
CA GLU A 84 -31.61 -15.30 30.16
C GLU A 84 -30.58 -14.28 29.67
N VAL A 85 -30.13 -13.41 30.57
CA VAL A 85 -29.08 -12.44 30.27
C VAL A 85 -27.81 -13.24 30.07
N ALA A 86 -27.53 -13.60 28.82
CA ALA A 86 -26.19 -13.97 28.41
C ALA A 86 -25.28 -12.82 28.83
N VAL A 87 -24.48 -13.05 29.86
CA VAL A 87 -23.41 -12.15 30.25
C VAL A 87 -22.48 -12.10 29.04
N ALA A 88 -22.65 -11.08 28.21
CA ALA A 88 -21.67 -10.73 27.20
C ALA A 88 -20.33 -10.62 27.93
N PRO A 89 -19.25 -11.24 27.42
CA PRO A 89 -17.94 -11.04 28.03
C PRO A 89 -17.69 -9.54 28.06
N GLU A 90 -17.56 -9.01 29.26
CA GLU A 90 -17.14 -7.63 29.47
C GLU A 90 -15.82 -7.46 28.72
N PRO A 91 -15.68 -6.46 27.82
CA PRO A 91 -14.44 -6.26 27.08
C PRO A 91 -13.30 -6.20 28.09
N ALA A 92 -12.36 -7.13 27.96
CA ALA A 92 -11.20 -7.20 28.84
C ALA A 92 -10.59 -5.79 28.90
N ALA A 93 -10.52 -5.24 30.11
CA ALA A 93 -10.01 -3.91 30.34
C ALA A 93 -8.68 -3.75 29.59
N ALA A 94 -8.65 -2.80 28.65
CA ALA A 94 -7.50 -2.51 27.81
C ALA A 94 -6.30 -2.22 28.73
N ALA A 95 -5.43 -3.21 28.88
CA ALA A 95 -4.07 -3.00 29.36
C ALA A 95 -3.38 -2.01 28.41
N ASP A 96 -2.26 -1.44 28.86
CA ASP A 96 -1.41 -0.51 28.10
C ASP A 96 -0.92 -1.17 26.79
N ALA A 97 -1.78 -1.20 25.78
CA ALA A 97 -1.58 -1.91 24.53
C ALA A 97 -0.81 -1.01 23.58
N GLY A 98 0.27 -1.53 23.01
CA GLY A 98 1.16 -0.77 22.15
C GLY A 98 0.44 -0.20 20.92
N THR A 99 0.91 0.95 20.44
CA THR A 99 0.51 1.50 19.14
C THR A 99 1.70 1.48 18.19
N TYR A 100 1.53 0.83 17.04
CA TYR A 100 2.54 0.65 16.01
C TYR A 100 2.20 1.47 14.79
N THR A 101 3.18 2.12 14.17
CA THR A 101 2.94 2.94 12.98
C THR A 101 3.28 2.17 11.70
N VAL A 102 2.36 2.15 10.75
CA VAL A 102 2.60 1.72 9.37
C VAL A 102 2.44 2.93 8.44
N LYS A 103 3.49 3.21 7.66
CA LYS A 103 3.45 4.27 6.64
C LYS A 103 2.85 3.74 5.35
N MET A 104 1.98 4.54 4.76
CA MET A 104 1.41 4.29 3.44
C MET A 104 2.22 5.06 2.39
N GLY A 105 3.03 4.32 1.63
CA GLY A 105 4.09 4.84 0.78
C GLY A 105 5.41 4.97 1.53
N THR A 106 6.49 4.48 0.94
CA THR A 106 7.81 4.51 1.60
C THR A 106 8.44 5.90 1.57
N ASN A 107 9.44 6.13 2.41
CA ASN A 107 10.22 7.38 2.37
C ASN A 107 10.88 7.64 1.01
N ASN A 108 11.19 6.56 0.27
CA ASN A 108 11.84 6.62 -1.04
C ASN A 108 10.84 6.68 -2.20
N GLY A 109 9.55 6.92 -1.94
CA GLY A 109 8.53 7.05 -2.97
C GLY A 109 8.18 5.72 -3.65
N GLN A 110 8.13 4.61 -2.91
CA GLN A 110 7.58 3.36 -3.42
C GLN A 110 6.13 3.17 -2.96
N LEU A 111 5.29 2.60 -3.81
CA LEU A 111 3.92 2.17 -3.51
C LEU A 111 3.92 0.90 -2.64
N LYS A 112 4.37 1.04 -1.39
CA LYS A 112 4.41 -0.03 -0.40
C LYS A 112 3.98 0.49 0.97
N PHE A 113 3.44 -0.41 1.78
CA PHE A 113 3.35 -0.18 3.21
C PHE A 113 4.73 -0.39 3.86
N GLU A 114 5.06 0.43 4.86
CA GLU A 114 6.34 0.38 5.57
C GLU A 114 6.12 0.42 7.09
N PRO A 115 6.38 -0.68 7.81
CA PRO A 115 6.80 -1.99 7.31
C PRO A 115 5.68 -2.70 6.51
N SER A 116 6.06 -3.59 5.58
CA SER A 116 5.09 -4.41 4.83
C SER A 116 4.56 -5.59 5.64
N THR A 117 5.33 -6.06 6.62
CA THR A 117 4.92 -7.08 7.59
C THR A 117 5.15 -6.54 8.99
N LEU A 118 4.13 -6.61 9.83
CA LEU A 118 4.21 -6.17 11.22
C LEU A 118 3.68 -7.28 12.12
N THR A 119 4.40 -7.57 13.20
CA THR A 119 3.94 -8.48 14.25
C THR A 119 3.58 -7.66 15.49
N ILE A 120 2.38 -7.89 16.02
CA ILE A 120 1.81 -7.27 17.22
C ILE A 120 1.14 -8.34 18.08
N LYS A 121 0.66 -7.97 19.26
CA LYS A 121 -0.16 -8.82 20.13
C LYS A 121 -1.64 -8.44 20.03
N ALA A 122 -2.51 -9.38 20.37
CA ALA A 122 -3.93 -9.13 20.52
C ALA A 122 -4.19 -7.98 21.51
N GLY A 123 -5.08 -7.07 21.12
CA GLY A 123 -5.41 -5.83 21.82
C GLY A 123 -4.56 -4.62 21.39
N GLU A 124 -3.50 -4.80 20.59
CA GLU A 124 -2.65 -3.70 20.13
C GLU A 124 -3.23 -2.96 18.92
N THR A 125 -2.77 -1.72 18.72
CA THR A 125 -3.29 -0.81 17.70
C THR A 125 -2.26 -0.55 16.61
N VAL A 126 -2.70 -0.53 15.36
CA VAL A 126 -1.92 -0.06 14.21
C VAL A 126 -2.42 1.31 13.78
N LYS A 127 -1.51 2.28 13.78
CA LYS A 127 -1.70 3.62 13.23
C LYS A 127 -1.20 3.68 11.80
N TRP A 128 -2.11 3.91 10.88
CA TRP A 128 -1.83 4.05 9.45
C TRP A 128 -1.60 5.50 9.12
N VAL A 129 -0.41 5.84 8.62
CA VAL A 129 -0.05 7.24 8.31
C VAL A 129 0.16 7.40 6.82
N MET A 130 -0.57 8.32 6.21
CA MET A 130 -0.36 8.73 4.83
C MET A 130 1.00 9.41 4.71
N ASN A 131 1.95 8.76 4.02
CA ASN A 131 3.34 9.25 3.95
C ASN A 131 3.71 9.81 2.58
N ASN A 132 3.62 9.01 1.52
CA ASN A 132 4.02 9.41 0.16
C ASN A 132 3.18 8.73 -0.94
N ILE A 133 3.09 9.38 -2.09
CA ILE A 133 2.42 8.85 -3.31
C ILE A 133 0.99 8.38 -3.01
N GLY A 134 0.26 9.21 -2.26
CA GLY A 134 -1.16 8.99 -2.03
C GLY A 134 -1.98 9.29 -3.28
N PRO A 135 -3.29 9.05 -3.22
CA PRO A 135 -4.03 8.67 -2.02
C PRO A 135 -3.93 7.18 -1.68
N HIS A 136 -4.05 6.85 -0.40
CA HIS A 136 -4.05 5.47 0.08
C HIS A 136 -5.26 5.16 0.96
N ASN A 137 -5.64 3.90 0.98
CA ASN A 137 -6.58 3.33 1.94
C ASN A 137 -6.07 1.92 2.33
N VAL A 138 -6.80 1.24 3.22
CA VAL A 138 -6.46 -0.12 3.65
C VAL A 138 -7.70 -0.98 3.65
N ILE A 139 -7.66 -2.02 2.83
CA ILE A 139 -8.75 -2.97 2.65
C ILE A 139 -8.29 -4.35 3.12
N PHE A 140 -9.12 -4.98 3.95
CA PHE A 140 -8.99 -6.35 4.39
C PHE A 140 -10.17 -7.14 3.81
N ASP A 141 -9.91 -8.00 2.81
CA ASP A 141 -10.97 -8.81 2.16
C ASP A 141 -11.62 -9.78 3.18
N ASP A 142 -10.79 -10.44 4.00
CA ASP A 142 -11.24 -11.46 4.98
C ASP A 142 -11.58 -10.87 6.36
N SER A 143 -11.47 -9.55 6.55
CA SER A 143 -11.75 -8.88 7.83
C SER A 143 -12.37 -7.48 7.59
N PRO A 144 -13.60 -7.42 7.05
CA PRO A 144 -14.20 -6.18 6.60
C PRO A 144 -14.42 -5.15 7.72
N SER A 145 -14.50 -5.57 8.99
CA SER A 145 -14.57 -4.68 10.15
C SER A 145 -13.31 -3.84 10.36
N LEU A 146 -12.14 -4.31 9.90
CA LEU A 146 -10.86 -3.61 9.98
C LEU A 146 -10.60 -2.73 8.74
N THR A 147 -11.48 -2.77 7.74
CA THR A 147 -11.30 -2.04 6.49
C THR A 147 -11.57 -0.55 6.66
N HIS A 148 -10.64 0.27 6.16
CA HIS A 148 -10.84 1.70 5.99
C HIS A 148 -10.95 2.03 4.50
N LYS A 149 -12.17 2.19 3.99
CA LYS A 149 -12.41 2.45 2.56
C LYS A 149 -12.08 3.87 2.14
N ASN A 150 -12.21 4.82 3.06
CA ASN A 150 -11.99 6.24 2.78
C ASN A 150 -10.53 6.49 2.43
N MET A 151 -10.32 7.40 1.49
CA MET A 151 -9.01 7.70 0.95
C MET A 151 -8.33 8.76 1.80
N LEU A 152 -7.13 8.44 2.32
CA LEU A 152 -6.28 9.41 2.96
C LEU A 152 -5.48 10.16 1.90
N MET A 153 -5.76 11.47 1.82
CA MET A 153 -5.21 12.36 0.79
C MET A 153 -3.95 13.09 1.27
N ALA A 154 -4.04 13.71 2.45
CA ALA A 154 -3.00 14.60 2.95
C ALA A 154 -1.86 13.83 3.61
N LYS A 155 -0.61 14.21 3.31
CA LYS A 155 0.56 13.70 4.04
C LYS A 155 0.44 14.00 5.53
N GLY A 156 0.68 12.99 6.36
CA GLY A 156 0.54 13.06 7.81
C GLY A 156 -0.86 12.77 8.33
N SER A 157 -1.89 12.72 7.48
CA SER A 157 -3.19 12.21 7.91
C SER A 157 -3.09 10.74 8.32
N SER A 158 -3.89 10.35 9.31
CA SER A 158 -3.84 9.00 9.87
C SER A 158 -5.17 8.53 10.41
N TYR A 159 -5.32 7.22 10.52
CA TYR A 159 -6.36 6.57 11.30
C TYR A 159 -5.78 5.33 11.98
N GLU A 160 -6.54 4.74 12.89
CA GLU A 160 -6.09 3.63 13.72
C GLU A 160 -7.02 2.42 13.59
N SER A 161 -6.46 1.23 13.80
CA SER A 161 -7.18 -0.04 13.82
C SER A 161 -6.63 -0.91 14.95
N THR A 162 -7.48 -1.34 15.86
CA THR A 162 -7.12 -2.26 16.95
C THR A 162 -7.37 -3.70 16.51
N PHE A 163 -6.48 -4.60 16.89
CA PHE A 163 -6.52 -6.00 16.51
C PHE A 163 -6.70 -6.87 17.76
N ASP A 164 -7.94 -7.26 18.05
CA ASP A 164 -8.26 -7.99 19.28
C ASP A 164 -8.08 -9.51 19.17
N GLU A 165 -8.09 -10.05 17.95
CA GLU A 165 -8.06 -11.49 17.71
C GLU A 165 -6.69 -11.93 17.16
N PRO A 166 -6.06 -12.98 17.73
CA PRO A 166 -4.85 -13.57 17.16
C PRO A 166 -5.09 -14.12 15.76
N GLY A 167 -4.12 -13.92 14.86
CA GLY A 167 -4.27 -14.34 13.47
C GLY A 167 -3.28 -13.70 12.52
N THR A 168 -3.46 -13.96 11.23
CA THR A 168 -2.72 -13.29 10.15
C THR A 168 -3.70 -12.55 9.27
N TYR A 169 -3.51 -11.23 9.15
CA TYR A 169 -4.39 -10.33 8.42
C TYR A 169 -3.65 -9.79 7.21
N SER A 170 -4.06 -10.21 6.02
CA SER A 170 -3.58 -9.63 4.76
C SER A 170 -4.44 -8.45 4.35
N TYR A 171 -3.79 -7.40 3.88
CA TYR A 171 -4.45 -6.18 3.45
C TYR A 171 -3.78 -5.56 2.24
N TYR A 172 -4.50 -4.66 1.57
CA TYR A 172 -3.99 -3.95 0.41
C TYR A 172 -4.54 -2.53 0.29
N CYS A 173 -3.87 -1.71 -0.51
CA CYS A 173 -4.36 -0.40 -0.94
C CYS A 173 -5.14 -0.56 -2.24
N ALA A 174 -6.42 -0.16 -2.26
CA ALA A 174 -7.31 -0.35 -3.40
C ALA A 174 -6.77 0.25 -4.73
N PRO A 175 -6.39 1.53 -4.80
CA PRO A 175 -5.87 2.11 -6.05
C PRO A 175 -4.54 1.50 -6.51
N HIS A 176 -3.79 0.88 -5.60
CA HIS A 176 -2.43 0.40 -5.85
C HIS A 176 -2.30 -1.13 -5.77
N ARG A 177 -3.42 -1.86 -5.75
CA ARG A 177 -3.43 -3.34 -5.71
C ARG A 177 -2.68 -3.93 -6.90
N GLY A 178 -2.90 -3.38 -8.11
CA GLY A 178 -2.21 -3.81 -9.33
C GLY A 178 -0.70 -3.57 -9.33
N ALA A 179 -0.21 -2.63 -8.51
CA ALA A 179 1.22 -2.37 -8.30
C ALA A 179 1.82 -3.21 -7.16
N GLY A 180 1.03 -4.09 -6.53
CA GLY A 180 1.48 -4.95 -5.43
C GLY A 180 1.57 -4.24 -4.08
N MET A 181 0.85 -3.13 -3.88
CA MET A 181 0.82 -2.45 -2.58
C MET A 181 -0.07 -3.20 -1.58
N GLY A 182 0.51 -4.23 -0.97
CA GLY A 182 -0.09 -5.04 0.09
C GLY A 182 0.82 -5.18 1.30
N GLY A 183 0.26 -5.68 2.39
CA GLY A 183 0.98 -5.98 3.60
C GLY A 183 0.29 -7.04 4.45
N THR A 184 0.94 -7.39 5.55
CA THR A 184 0.48 -8.42 6.49
C THR A 184 0.65 -7.94 7.92
N ILE A 185 -0.40 -8.07 8.73
CA ILE A 185 -0.31 -7.96 10.20
C ILE A 185 -0.38 -9.38 10.76
N ILE A 186 0.58 -9.74 11.61
CA ILE A 186 0.58 -10.98 12.38
C ILE A 186 0.24 -10.59 13.81
N VAL A 187 -0.86 -11.12 14.33
CA VAL A 187 -1.34 -10.87 15.69
C VAL A 187 -1.10 -12.12 16.52
N GLU A 188 -0.17 -12.02 17.46
CA GLU A 188 0.12 -13.06 18.44
C GLU A 188 -0.87 -12.99 19.62
N ALA A 189 -0.94 -14.04 20.44
CA ALA A 189 -1.77 -14.01 21.63
C ALA A 189 -1.33 -12.87 22.58
N GLY A 190 -2.33 -12.20 23.17
CA GLY A 190 -2.11 -11.24 24.25
C GLY A 190 -1.43 -11.91 25.45
N SER A 191 -0.63 -11.15 26.20
CA SER A 191 0.05 -11.62 27.42
C SER A 191 -0.82 -11.44 28.66
#